data_AF-A0A353GDW0-F1
#
_entry.id   AF-A0A353GDW0-F1
#
_cell.length_a   1.000
_cell.length_b   1.000
_cell.length_c   1.000
_cell.angle_alpha   90.00
_cell.angle_beta   90.00
_cell.angle_gamma   90.00
#
_symmetry.space_group_name_H-M   'P 1'
#
loop_
_entity.id
_entity.type
_entity.pdbx_description
1 polymer ?
#
loop_
_entity_poly.entity_id
_entity_poly.type
_entity_poly.pdbx_seq_one_letter_code
_entity_poly.pdbx_strand_id
1 'polypeptide(L)'
;MKILLLCVFFILTCSAFAEPEPTAARQAMLAVLLGDATAVHTNSGTPDASRDVIRLLDTQQMSQYADRIQGLEMLAKKSTDTLAQREAALALSEDPVRRAERLRRQDYYNRSTRIVNNVISELFAIVTLNFQRMYASGTEIVFFGEPLNAISPRDREILSLYMRNRASASFAPDMVETAMSIESRRHNLYVRESLRRAQWHLRNDRFEEARDSANDALRLDPKNAAAENILLEASRAASSAKRKRLDIPNPAVMTATLAELREKPESLLPDRPLNYADNETLLKKAEARRRSDLSNYVWWGGREGSGSYVPEAAGSTTYMVFSSINILLPAQWAIRKIATTWGHPISDDAWREAAVRHLRATAPCVPNCAATTLTFTADSIPSASSRELALRLSTSYEKNAWFNEARAWHYAATGKDDPTYAAQLDEQAAGRMLDSAEGQEDVAKRKELLTKILQRYPNGKSAAKAKTKLDKLQKEGADTLVISKKQLRSCPELWMGRGLNLDAAWFDGKVENGEMEKDGVHFRLSDTNTPNFAFTLRSASGSQEQTRTPNPQEQPEVERTIARWKREFAAREKAERENPGFTLPVEIEGSAGVDGVNALPRLLTLPADATQRYLYGPAGNVQR
;
A
#
# COMPACT_ATOMS: atom_id res chain seq x y z
N MET A 1 -32.88 -8.78 74.85
CA MET A 1 -32.89 -7.48 74.13
C MET A 1 -31.71 -7.27 73.19
N LYS A 2 -30.43 -7.39 73.63
CA LYS A 2 -29.27 -7.13 72.74
C LYS A 2 -29.14 -8.08 71.55
N ILE A 3 -29.54 -9.35 71.69
CA ILE A 3 -29.54 -10.32 70.57
C ILE A 3 -30.67 -10.01 69.56
N LEU A 4 -31.84 -9.57 70.05
CA LEU A 4 -32.96 -9.18 69.18
C LEU A 4 -32.61 -7.92 68.36
N LEU A 5 -31.90 -6.97 68.97
CA LEU A 5 -31.41 -5.78 68.27
C LEU A 5 -30.37 -6.12 67.20
N LEU A 6 -29.51 -7.11 67.45
CA LEU A 6 -28.51 -7.59 66.48
C LEU A 6 -29.17 -8.32 65.30
N CYS A 7 -30.22 -9.11 65.53
CA CYS A 7 -30.97 -9.75 64.45
C CYS A 7 -31.75 -8.73 63.60
N VAL A 8 -32.37 -7.72 64.21
CA VAL A 8 -33.07 -6.65 63.47
C VAL A 8 -32.09 -5.78 62.69
N PHE A 9 -30.91 -5.49 63.25
CA PHE A 9 -29.88 -4.74 62.54
C PHE A 9 -29.32 -5.55 61.36
N PHE A 10 -29.13 -6.87 61.51
CA PHE A 10 -28.66 -7.75 60.43
C PHE A 10 -29.71 -7.92 59.32
N ILE A 11 -31.00 -7.99 59.65
CA ILE A 11 -32.08 -8.04 58.66
C ILE A 11 -32.18 -6.71 57.91
N LEU A 12 -32.03 -5.57 58.60
CA LEU A 12 -32.07 -4.24 57.99
C LEU A 12 -30.84 -3.93 57.12
N THR A 13 -29.64 -4.38 57.50
CA THR A 13 -28.44 -4.22 56.67
C THR A 13 -28.40 -5.17 55.48
N CYS A 14 -28.97 -6.38 55.60
CA CYS A 14 -29.14 -7.27 54.45
C CYS A 14 -30.19 -6.75 53.45
N SER A 15 -31.24 -6.03 53.89
CA SER A 15 -32.20 -5.39 52.98
C SER A 15 -31.67 -4.11 52.30
N ALA A 16 -30.55 -3.55 52.76
CA ALA A 16 -29.91 -2.37 52.15
C ALA A 16 -28.91 -2.73 51.04
N PHE A 17 -28.61 -4.01 50.85
CA PHE A 17 -27.97 -4.57 49.66
C PHE A 17 -29.02 -5.23 48.75
N ALA A 18 -30.08 -4.49 48.43
CA ALA A 18 -30.83 -4.82 47.22
C ALA A 18 -29.89 -4.51 46.04
N GLU A 19 -29.43 -5.54 45.34
CA GLU A 19 -28.80 -5.33 44.03
C GLU A 19 -29.75 -4.44 43.21
N PRO A 20 -29.23 -3.45 42.44
CA PRO A 20 -30.08 -2.70 41.52
C PRO A 20 -30.88 -3.71 40.70
N GLU A 21 -32.18 -3.44 40.50
CA GLU A 21 -33.07 -4.35 39.78
C GLU A 21 -32.34 -4.91 38.54
N PRO A 22 -32.33 -6.24 38.35
CA PRO A 22 -31.59 -6.84 37.26
C PRO A 22 -32.07 -6.19 35.96
N THR A 23 -31.14 -5.59 35.22
CA THR A 23 -31.43 -4.95 33.94
C THR A 23 -32.19 -5.94 33.06
N ALA A 24 -33.08 -5.45 32.19
CA ALA A 24 -33.90 -6.30 31.32
C ALA A 24 -33.07 -7.37 30.56
N ALA A 25 -31.80 -7.07 30.26
CA ALA A 25 -30.85 -8.03 29.68
C ALA A 25 -30.45 -9.16 30.65
N ARG A 26 -30.21 -8.87 31.94
CA ARG A 26 -29.87 -9.88 32.96
C ARG A 26 -31.07 -10.81 33.23
N GLN A 27 -32.30 -10.28 33.18
CA GLN A 27 -33.53 -11.07 33.25
C GLN A 27 -33.75 -11.94 32.00
N ALA A 28 -33.60 -11.37 30.80
CA ALA A 28 -33.68 -12.12 29.54
C ALA A 28 -32.62 -13.24 29.46
N MET A 29 -31.42 -12.96 29.98
CA MET A 29 -30.31 -13.90 30.01
C MET A 29 -30.50 -15.04 31.02
N LEU A 30 -31.05 -14.76 32.19
CA LEU A 30 -31.45 -15.79 33.17
C LEU A 30 -32.55 -16.70 32.62
N ALA A 31 -33.52 -16.15 31.88
CA ALA A 31 -34.57 -16.93 31.23
C ALA A 31 -34.02 -17.90 30.17
N VAL A 32 -33.04 -17.47 29.37
CA VAL A 32 -32.37 -18.33 28.38
C VAL A 32 -31.52 -19.41 29.04
N LEU A 33 -30.78 -19.09 30.11
CA LEU A 33 -29.90 -20.04 30.80
C LEU A 33 -30.63 -21.11 31.61
N LEU A 34 -31.82 -20.79 32.13
CA LEU A 34 -32.61 -21.72 32.95
C LEU A 34 -33.50 -22.64 32.11
N GLY A 35 -33.54 -22.46 30.78
CA GLY A 35 -34.43 -23.24 29.90
C GLY A 35 -35.92 -22.97 30.16
N ASP A 36 -36.25 -21.95 30.94
CA ASP A 36 -37.63 -21.55 31.23
C ASP A 36 -38.19 -20.76 30.05
N ALA A 37 -38.59 -21.51 29.02
CA ALA A 37 -39.29 -21.01 27.85
C ALA A 37 -40.69 -20.42 28.16
N THR A 38 -41.12 -20.44 29.42
CA THR A 38 -42.46 -20.00 29.85
C THR A 38 -42.56 -18.50 30.11
N ALA A 39 -41.45 -17.80 30.35
CA ALA A 39 -41.47 -16.35 30.61
C ALA A 39 -41.38 -15.47 29.34
N VAL A 40 -41.10 -16.07 28.18
CA VAL A 40 -41.17 -15.40 26.86
C VAL A 40 -42.13 -16.15 25.96
N HIS A 41 -43.33 -16.45 26.47
CA HIS A 41 -44.42 -16.95 25.65
C HIS A 41 -45.25 -15.78 25.08
N THR A 42 -44.69 -15.16 24.04
CA THR A 42 -45.49 -14.76 22.87
C THR A 42 -44.90 -15.43 21.64
N ASN A 43 -45.43 -16.61 21.31
CA ASN A 43 -45.50 -17.25 19.99
C ASN A 43 -44.28 -17.14 19.04
N SER A 44 -43.18 -17.82 19.35
CA SER A 44 -42.42 -18.53 18.31
C SER A 44 -41.37 -19.45 18.94
N GLY A 45 -41.60 -20.76 18.95
CA GLY A 45 -40.55 -21.76 19.14
C GLY A 45 -39.63 -21.84 17.92
N THR A 46 -39.12 -20.70 17.45
CA THR A 46 -38.23 -20.60 16.29
C THR A 46 -36.78 -20.40 16.76
N PRO A 47 -35.78 -20.79 15.96
CA PRO A 47 -34.35 -20.54 16.19
C PRO A 47 -33.93 -19.06 16.39
N ASP A 48 -34.89 -18.12 16.45
CA ASP A 48 -34.63 -16.68 16.45
C ASP A 48 -34.45 -16.08 17.86
N ALA A 49 -34.88 -16.76 18.93
CA ALA A 49 -34.75 -16.22 20.29
C ALA A 49 -33.28 -15.96 20.69
N SER A 50 -32.38 -16.88 20.34
CA SER A 50 -30.93 -16.72 20.55
C SER A 50 -30.36 -15.52 19.79
N ARG A 51 -30.84 -15.28 18.56
CA ARG A 51 -30.42 -14.15 17.74
C ARG A 51 -30.93 -12.83 18.28
N ASP A 52 -32.15 -12.81 18.80
CA ASP A 52 -32.71 -11.60 19.39
C ASP A 52 -32.02 -11.24 20.70
N VAL A 53 -31.55 -12.23 21.47
CA VAL A 53 -30.69 -11.99 22.65
C VAL A 53 -29.33 -11.45 22.23
N ILE A 54 -28.70 -12.00 21.18
CA ILE A 54 -27.43 -11.47 20.65
C ILE A 54 -27.61 -10.04 20.13
N ARG A 55 -28.70 -9.76 19.39
CA ARG A 55 -29.05 -8.40 18.93
C ARG A 55 -29.30 -7.46 20.10
N LEU A 56 -30.02 -7.89 21.14
CA LEU A 56 -30.25 -7.09 22.33
C LEU A 56 -28.92 -6.75 23.03
N LEU A 57 -28.04 -7.74 23.18
CA LEU A 57 -26.68 -7.56 23.71
C LEU A 57 -25.85 -6.61 22.83
N ASP A 58 -26.01 -6.65 21.50
CA ASP A 58 -25.34 -5.75 20.57
C ASP A 58 -25.90 -4.32 20.59
N THR A 59 -27.17 -4.14 20.97
CA THR A 59 -27.79 -2.81 21.14
C THR A 59 -27.49 -2.15 22.49
N GLN A 60 -26.89 -2.88 23.44
CA GLN A 60 -26.58 -2.30 24.75
C GLN A 60 -25.56 -1.17 24.66
N GLN A 61 -25.82 -0.09 25.40
CA GLN A 61 -24.91 1.05 25.47
C GLN A 61 -23.57 0.65 26.11
N MET A 62 -22.50 1.35 25.73
CA MET A 62 -21.13 1.05 26.15
C MET A 62 -20.89 1.12 27.67
N SER A 63 -21.74 1.81 28.43
CA SER A 63 -21.70 1.80 29.91
C SER A 63 -21.96 0.40 30.49
N GLN A 64 -22.60 -0.50 29.73
CA GLN A 64 -22.90 -1.89 30.06
C GLN A 64 -22.00 -2.87 29.32
N TYR A 65 -20.86 -2.42 28.80
CA TYR A 65 -19.96 -3.26 27.99
C TYR A 65 -19.47 -4.51 28.73
N ALA A 66 -19.17 -4.40 30.02
CA ALA A 66 -18.79 -5.55 30.85
C ALA A 66 -19.91 -6.61 30.90
N ASP A 67 -21.15 -6.16 31.05
CA ASP A 67 -22.34 -7.02 31.08
C ASP A 67 -22.59 -7.66 29.71
N ARG A 68 -22.37 -6.93 28.60
CA ARG A 68 -22.44 -7.47 27.24
C ARG A 68 -21.44 -8.60 27.02
N ILE A 69 -20.18 -8.40 27.40
CA ILE A 69 -19.13 -9.40 27.23
C ILE A 69 -19.39 -10.63 28.10
N GLN A 70 -19.77 -10.42 29.36
CA GLN A 70 -20.17 -11.52 30.24
C GLN A 70 -21.39 -12.27 29.69
N GLY A 71 -22.33 -11.52 29.11
CA GLY A 71 -23.46 -11.96 28.29
C GLY A 71 -23.08 -12.99 27.25
N LEU A 72 -22.25 -12.55 26.30
CA LEU A 72 -21.78 -13.35 25.19
C LEU A 72 -20.90 -14.53 25.64
N GLU A 73 -20.11 -14.39 26.69
CA GLU A 73 -19.28 -15.49 27.21
C GLU A 73 -20.10 -16.62 27.81
N MET A 74 -21.14 -16.28 28.57
CA MET A 74 -22.05 -17.28 29.11
C MET A 74 -22.85 -17.94 27.98
N LEU A 75 -23.31 -17.18 26.97
CA LEU A 75 -23.97 -17.76 25.80
C LEU A 75 -23.03 -18.72 25.04
N ALA A 76 -21.80 -18.31 24.77
CA ALA A 76 -20.82 -19.14 24.07
C ALA A 76 -20.45 -20.43 24.82
N LYS A 77 -20.44 -20.40 26.17
CA LYS A 77 -20.03 -21.54 27.01
C LYS A 77 -21.17 -22.42 27.48
N LYS A 78 -22.35 -21.86 27.75
CA LYS A 78 -23.44 -22.51 28.48
C LYS A 78 -24.72 -22.69 27.68
N SER A 79 -24.86 -22.06 26.51
CA SER A 79 -26.04 -22.28 25.66
C SER A 79 -26.12 -23.73 25.22
N THR A 80 -27.30 -24.34 25.18
CA THR A 80 -27.51 -25.66 24.56
C THR A 80 -27.68 -25.57 23.04
N ASP A 81 -27.98 -24.39 22.53
CA ASP A 81 -28.10 -24.09 21.11
C ASP A 81 -26.71 -23.85 20.48
N THR A 82 -26.31 -24.76 19.59
CA THR A 82 -25.00 -24.74 18.90
C THR A 82 -24.84 -23.55 17.97
N LEU A 83 -25.94 -23.03 17.40
CA LEU A 83 -25.89 -21.83 16.56
C LEU A 83 -25.64 -20.59 17.42
N ALA A 84 -26.35 -20.46 18.55
CA ALA A 84 -26.15 -19.39 19.50
C ALA A 84 -24.73 -19.39 20.09
N GLN A 85 -24.20 -20.57 20.43
CA GLN A 85 -22.81 -20.71 20.87
C GLN A 85 -21.84 -20.19 19.81
N ARG A 86 -22.06 -20.55 18.55
CA ARG A 86 -21.19 -20.16 17.42
C ARG A 86 -21.29 -18.67 17.13
N GLU A 87 -22.48 -18.10 17.11
CA GLU A 87 -22.70 -16.66 16.87
C GLU A 87 -22.15 -15.83 18.03
N ALA A 88 -22.34 -16.24 19.29
CA ALA A 88 -21.75 -15.58 20.45
C ALA A 88 -20.21 -15.70 20.48
N ALA A 89 -19.65 -16.86 20.09
CA ALA A 89 -18.21 -17.03 19.95
C ALA A 89 -17.64 -16.18 18.82
N LEU A 90 -18.37 -16.03 17.70
CA LEU A 90 -18.00 -15.15 16.60
C LEU A 90 -18.02 -13.69 17.04
N ALA A 91 -19.08 -13.23 17.71
CA ALA A 91 -19.19 -11.88 18.26
C ALA A 91 -18.06 -11.59 19.27
N LEU A 92 -17.70 -12.53 20.16
CA LEU A 92 -16.54 -12.43 21.05
C LEU A 92 -15.19 -12.46 20.32
N SER A 93 -15.14 -13.06 19.13
CA SER A 93 -13.96 -13.07 18.28
C SER A 93 -13.79 -11.75 17.53
N GLU A 94 -14.88 -11.11 17.16
CA GLU A 94 -14.91 -9.84 16.43
C GLU A 94 -14.85 -8.63 17.35
N ASP A 95 -15.13 -8.81 18.65
CA ASP A 95 -15.07 -7.75 19.64
C ASP A 95 -13.69 -7.04 19.64
N PRO A 96 -13.67 -5.71 19.47
CA PRO A 96 -12.43 -4.96 19.29
C PRO A 96 -11.52 -5.00 20.52
N VAL A 97 -12.08 -5.06 21.74
CA VAL A 97 -11.29 -5.05 22.97
C VAL A 97 -10.65 -6.42 23.21
N ARG A 98 -11.39 -7.52 23.06
CA ARG A 98 -10.85 -8.88 23.15
C ARG A 98 -9.86 -9.18 22.03
N ARG A 99 -10.11 -8.66 20.84
CA ARG A 99 -9.15 -8.71 19.74
C ARG A 99 -7.85 -8.01 20.16
N ALA A 100 -7.90 -6.81 20.73
CA ALA A 100 -6.73 -6.12 21.25
C ALA A 100 -6.01 -6.91 22.37
N GLU A 101 -6.75 -7.53 23.32
CA GLU A 101 -6.16 -8.33 24.40
C GLU A 101 -5.51 -9.63 23.93
N ARG A 102 -6.17 -10.38 23.02
CA ARG A 102 -5.56 -11.55 22.37
C ARG A 102 -4.31 -11.15 21.60
N LEU A 103 -4.36 -9.97 20.98
CA LEU A 103 -3.21 -9.41 20.31
C LEU A 103 -2.07 -9.11 21.31
N ARG A 104 -2.37 -8.61 22.50
CA ARG A 104 -1.35 -8.44 23.54
C ARG A 104 -0.66 -9.75 23.95
N ARG A 105 -1.39 -10.87 24.04
CA ARG A 105 -0.86 -12.14 24.58
C ARG A 105 0.08 -12.90 23.64
N GLN A 106 -0.16 -12.89 22.32
CA GLN A 106 0.72 -13.65 21.41
C GLN A 106 2.03 -12.90 21.07
N ASP A 107 2.26 -11.71 21.62
CA ASP A 107 3.43 -10.85 21.32
C ASP A 107 4.74 -11.36 21.93
N TYR A 108 4.66 -12.24 22.93
CA TYR A 108 5.85 -12.82 23.57
C TYR A 108 6.60 -13.81 22.65
N TYR A 109 5.92 -14.46 21.69
CA TYR A 109 6.48 -15.56 20.89
C TYR A 109 7.05 -15.15 19.51
N ASN A 110 6.61 -14.03 18.91
CA ASN A 110 6.91 -13.71 17.50
C ASN A 110 8.01 -12.66 17.28
N ARG A 111 8.71 -12.24 18.34
CA ARG A 111 9.74 -11.20 18.27
C ARG A 111 11.02 -11.66 17.56
N SER A 112 11.31 -12.97 17.60
CA SER A 112 12.49 -13.60 16.98
C SER A 112 12.34 -13.79 15.46
N THR A 113 11.15 -14.16 14.97
CA THR A 113 10.90 -14.45 13.54
C THR A 113 10.96 -13.21 12.64
N ARG A 114 10.63 -12.03 13.19
CA ARG A 114 10.61 -10.77 12.44
C ARG A 114 12.02 -10.25 12.10
N ILE A 115 13.00 -10.52 12.97
CA ILE A 115 14.41 -10.14 12.73
C ILE A 115 14.95 -10.90 11.51
N VAL A 116 14.60 -12.19 11.38
CA VAL A 116 15.04 -13.06 10.28
C VAL A 116 14.46 -12.63 8.93
N ASN A 117 13.16 -12.29 8.88
CA ASN A 117 12.51 -11.91 7.61
C ASN A 117 13.02 -10.58 7.05
N ASN A 118 13.37 -9.62 7.91
CA ASN A 118 13.93 -8.34 7.46
C ASN A 118 15.35 -8.50 6.90
N VAL A 119 16.17 -9.38 7.51
CA VAL A 119 17.51 -9.70 6.98
C VAL A 119 17.41 -10.36 5.60
N ILE A 120 16.43 -11.25 5.39
CA ILE A 120 16.22 -11.93 4.09
C ILE A 120 15.76 -10.95 3.00
N SER A 121 14.88 -10.01 3.33
CA SER A 121 14.36 -9.04 2.36
C SER A 121 15.43 -8.07 1.84
N GLU A 122 16.33 -7.62 2.73
CA GLU A 122 17.44 -6.73 2.35
C GLU A 122 18.50 -7.45 1.51
N LEU A 123 18.79 -8.71 1.83
CA LEU A 123 19.64 -9.56 1.00
C LEU A 123 19.08 -9.73 -0.41
N PHE A 124 17.75 -9.81 -0.56
CA PHE A 124 17.10 -9.95 -1.87
C PHE A 124 17.20 -8.67 -2.73
N ALA A 125 17.17 -7.50 -2.11
CA ALA A 125 17.36 -6.22 -2.81
C ALA A 125 18.80 -6.05 -3.33
N ILE A 126 19.79 -6.54 -2.57
CA ILE A 126 21.20 -6.56 -2.99
C ILE A 126 21.40 -7.49 -4.19
N VAL A 127 20.77 -8.68 -4.16
CA VAL A 127 20.90 -9.69 -5.24
C VAL A 127 20.26 -9.23 -6.56
N THR A 128 19.27 -8.34 -6.52
CA THR A 128 18.54 -7.89 -7.73
C THR A 128 19.12 -6.65 -8.40
N LEU A 129 20.25 -6.11 -7.91
CA LEU A 129 21.02 -5.00 -8.52
C LEU A 129 20.18 -3.76 -8.92
N ASN A 130 19.11 -3.47 -8.17
CA ASN A 130 18.18 -2.39 -8.51
C ASN A 130 18.62 -1.05 -7.88
N PHE A 131 19.72 -0.49 -8.40
CA PHE A 131 20.42 0.67 -7.83
C PHE A 131 19.62 1.97 -7.83
N GLN A 132 18.70 2.19 -8.79
CA GLN A 132 17.84 3.39 -8.80
C GLN A 132 16.80 3.38 -7.68
N ARG A 133 16.25 2.20 -7.33
CA ARG A 133 15.46 2.05 -6.11
C ARG A 133 16.32 2.34 -4.88
N MET A 134 17.55 1.85 -4.80
CA MET A 134 18.43 2.12 -3.64
C MET A 134 18.68 3.62 -3.37
N TYR A 135 18.77 4.49 -4.38
CA TYR A 135 19.07 5.91 -4.14
C TYR A 135 17.86 6.77 -3.78
N ALA A 136 16.73 6.62 -4.49
CA ALA A 136 15.53 7.42 -4.23
C ALA A 136 14.71 6.87 -3.06
N SER A 137 14.64 5.54 -2.92
CA SER A 137 14.00 4.90 -1.77
C SER A 137 14.94 4.70 -0.60
N GLY A 138 16.26 4.80 -0.76
CA GLY A 138 17.20 4.65 0.36
C GLY A 138 17.03 5.72 1.44
N THR A 139 16.87 6.99 1.07
CA THR A 139 16.65 8.04 2.09
C THR A 139 15.26 7.94 2.69
N GLU A 140 14.21 7.74 1.90
CA GLU A 140 12.85 7.60 2.42
C GLU A 140 12.64 6.31 3.23
N ILE A 141 13.17 5.16 2.82
CA ILE A 141 13.08 3.90 3.58
C ILE A 141 13.94 3.96 4.83
N VAL A 142 15.12 4.58 4.79
CA VAL A 142 15.96 4.72 5.99
C VAL A 142 15.27 5.59 7.04
N PHE A 143 14.63 6.71 6.64
CA PHE A 143 14.00 7.63 7.59
C PHE A 143 12.52 7.37 7.90
N PHE A 144 11.75 6.73 7.01
CA PHE A 144 10.33 6.39 7.23
C PHE A 144 10.12 4.90 7.56
N GLY A 145 11.01 4.01 7.11
CA GLY A 145 10.93 2.57 7.37
C GLY A 145 11.15 2.24 8.84
N GLU A 146 12.15 2.83 9.51
CA GLU A 146 12.39 2.61 10.94
C GLU A 146 11.21 3.01 11.84
N PRO A 147 10.63 4.22 11.77
CA PRO A 147 9.52 4.61 12.66
C PRO A 147 8.23 3.85 12.35
N LEU A 148 7.99 3.48 11.08
CA LEU A 148 6.88 2.60 10.73
C LEU A 148 7.14 1.19 11.28
N ASN A 149 8.31 0.60 11.07
CA ASN A 149 8.62 -0.78 11.48
C ASN A 149 8.87 -0.95 12.99
N ALA A 150 9.25 0.13 13.69
CA ALA A 150 9.44 0.14 15.14
C ALA A 150 8.13 -0.02 15.92
N ILE A 151 6.99 0.26 15.28
CA ILE A 151 5.67 -0.03 15.80
C ILE A 151 5.18 -1.27 15.08
N SER A 152 5.06 -2.37 15.82
CA SER A 152 4.58 -3.62 15.22
C SER A 152 3.21 -3.40 14.56
N PRO A 153 2.88 -4.06 13.44
CA PRO A 153 1.55 -3.99 12.83
C PRO A 153 0.41 -4.19 13.85
N ARG A 154 0.70 -4.96 14.89
CA ARG A 154 -0.17 -5.23 16.03
C ARG A 154 -0.28 -4.08 17.03
N ASP A 155 0.82 -3.42 17.39
CA ASP A 155 0.79 -2.17 18.17
C ASP A 155 0.01 -1.09 17.42
N ARG A 156 0.10 -1.06 16.08
CA ARG A 156 -0.72 -0.18 15.24
C ARG A 156 -2.20 -0.55 15.33
N GLU A 157 -2.51 -1.84 15.36
CA GLU A 157 -3.89 -2.34 15.54
C GLU A 157 -4.43 -1.97 16.92
N ILE A 158 -3.70 -2.23 18.01
CA ILE A 158 -4.04 -1.83 19.39
C ILE A 158 -4.27 -0.31 19.46
N LEU A 159 -3.33 0.49 18.94
CA LEU A 159 -3.45 1.93 18.91
C LEU A 159 -4.66 2.38 18.06
N SER A 160 -4.93 1.73 16.93
CA SER A 160 -6.08 2.06 16.08
C SER A 160 -7.42 1.75 16.75
N LEU A 161 -7.49 0.63 17.49
CA LEU A 161 -8.68 0.22 18.23
C LEU A 161 -8.90 1.15 19.42
N TYR A 162 -7.82 1.52 20.12
CA TYR A 162 -7.85 2.54 21.15
C TYR A 162 -8.34 3.88 20.61
N MET A 163 -7.73 4.40 19.55
CA MET A 163 -8.07 5.72 18.99
C MET A 163 -9.51 5.78 18.44
N ARG A 164 -9.99 4.74 17.77
CA ARG A 164 -11.37 4.68 17.26
C ARG A 164 -12.41 4.67 18.36
N ASN A 165 -12.09 4.06 19.51
CA ASN A 165 -13.05 3.88 20.60
C ASN A 165 -12.72 4.73 21.84
N ARG A 166 -11.74 5.64 21.77
CA ARG A 166 -11.32 6.47 22.92
C ARG A 166 -12.45 7.32 23.49
N ALA A 167 -13.38 7.74 22.62
CA ALA A 167 -14.55 8.53 23.02
C ALA A 167 -15.71 7.66 23.54
N SER A 168 -15.72 6.35 23.25
CA SER A 168 -16.88 5.48 23.45
C SER A 168 -16.66 4.33 24.45
N ALA A 169 -15.41 3.95 24.78
CA ALA A 169 -15.12 2.77 25.59
C ALA A 169 -14.42 3.09 26.92
N SER A 170 -14.92 2.47 27.99
CA SER A 170 -14.20 2.26 29.25
C SER A 170 -13.15 1.15 29.05
N PHE A 171 -12.03 1.51 28.41
CA PHE A 171 -10.89 0.61 28.33
C PHE A 171 -10.38 0.26 29.72
N ALA A 172 -9.94 -0.99 29.90
CA ALA A 172 -9.22 -1.38 31.11
C ALA A 172 -7.99 -0.45 31.29
N PRO A 173 -7.70 0.02 32.52
CA PRO A 173 -6.63 1.00 32.76
C PRO A 173 -5.27 0.62 32.18
N ASP A 174 -4.96 -0.68 32.17
CA ASP A 174 -3.74 -1.26 31.61
C ASP A 174 -3.66 -1.17 30.08
N MET A 175 -4.79 -1.25 29.36
CA MET A 175 -4.83 -1.00 27.92
C MET A 175 -4.64 0.48 27.58
N VAL A 176 -5.19 1.38 28.39
CA VAL A 176 -4.97 2.83 28.21
C VAL A 176 -3.50 3.13 28.41
N GLU A 177 -2.88 2.61 29.48
CA GLU A 177 -1.45 2.75 29.74
C GLU A 177 -0.61 2.17 28.60
N THR A 178 -0.96 0.98 28.10
CA THR A 178 -0.28 0.35 26.97
C THR A 178 -0.39 1.20 25.71
N ALA A 179 -1.58 1.67 25.35
CA ALA A 179 -1.80 2.51 24.17
C ALA A 179 -1.07 3.85 24.27
N MET A 180 -1.08 4.49 25.45
CA MET A 180 -0.34 5.72 25.71
C MET A 180 1.17 5.50 25.64
N SER A 181 1.68 4.35 26.11
CA SER A 181 3.09 4.00 25.99
C SER A 181 3.51 3.77 24.53
N ILE A 182 2.66 3.12 23.73
CA ILE A 182 2.88 2.91 22.29
C ILE A 182 2.86 4.26 21.57
N GLU A 183 1.92 5.14 21.90
CA GLU A 183 1.83 6.49 21.34
C GLU A 183 3.03 7.35 21.71
N SER A 184 3.47 7.32 22.97
CA SER A 184 4.68 8.02 23.42
C SER A 184 5.93 7.49 22.71
N ARG A 185 6.07 6.17 22.57
CA ARG A 185 7.17 5.55 21.80
C ARG A 185 7.14 5.97 20.33
N ARG A 186 5.95 5.97 19.70
CA ARG A 186 5.74 6.47 18.33
C ARG A 186 6.18 7.92 18.20
N HIS A 187 5.73 8.76 19.12
CA HIS A 187 6.04 10.18 19.16
C HIS A 187 7.55 10.43 19.24
N ASN A 188 8.22 9.77 20.19
CA ASN A 188 9.67 9.88 20.38
C ASN A 188 10.46 9.41 19.15
N LEU A 189 9.99 8.35 18.48
CA LEU A 189 10.60 7.87 17.23
C LEU A 189 10.46 8.88 16.10
N TYR A 190 9.28 9.49 15.93
CA TYR A 190 9.09 10.54 14.92
C TYR A 190 9.97 11.76 15.19
N VAL A 191 10.07 12.22 16.43
CA VAL A 191 10.96 13.32 16.81
C VAL A 191 12.41 12.97 16.48
N ARG A 192 12.86 11.76 16.87
CA ARG A 192 14.23 11.29 16.60
C ARG A 192 14.54 11.23 15.11
N GLU A 193 13.64 10.71 14.28
CA GLU A 193 13.88 10.60 12.83
C GLU A 193 13.80 11.95 12.12
N SER A 194 12.91 12.85 12.54
CA SER A 194 12.89 14.22 12.04
C SER A 194 14.19 14.96 12.37
N LEU A 195 14.74 14.77 13.58
CA LEU A 195 16.06 15.29 13.95
C LEU A 195 17.18 14.68 13.08
N ARG A 196 17.17 13.35 12.87
CA ARG A 196 18.18 12.66 12.05
C ARG A 196 18.15 13.15 10.60
N ARG A 197 16.95 13.35 10.03
CA ARG A 197 16.75 13.96 8.70
C ARG A 197 17.27 15.38 8.66
N ALA A 198 16.92 16.20 9.65
CA ALA A 198 17.37 17.59 9.72
C ALA A 198 18.90 17.68 9.75
N GLN A 199 19.57 16.85 10.55
CA GLN A 199 21.03 16.76 10.60
C GLN A 199 21.64 16.24 9.29
N TRP A 200 20.99 15.28 8.63
CA TRP A 200 21.45 14.79 7.34
C TRP A 200 21.35 15.88 6.27
N HIS A 201 20.22 16.59 6.17
CA HIS A 201 20.05 17.69 5.23
C HIS A 201 21.04 18.82 5.49
N LEU A 202 21.28 19.16 6.76
CA LEU A 202 22.25 20.17 7.15
C LEU A 202 23.67 19.82 6.70
N ARG A 203 24.10 18.55 6.86
CA ARG A 203 25.42 18.06 6.41
C ARG A 203 25.60 18.03 4.89
N ASN A 204 24.51 18.05 4.13
CA ASN A 204 24.53 18.01 2.67
C ASN A 204 24.21 19.38 2.03
N ASP A 205 24.38 20.47 2.78
CA ASP A 205 24.09 21.85 2.36
C ASP A 205 22.65 22.09 1.87
N ARG A 206 21.70 21.25 2.30
CA ARG A 206 20.26 21.34 1.98
C ARG A 206 19.53 22.08 3.11
N PHE A 207 19.83 23.36 3.24
CA PHE A 207 19.48 24.12 4.44
C PHE A 207 17.97 24.36 4.62
N GLU A 208 17.19 24.55 3.55
CA GLU A 208 15.73 24.73 3.68
C GLU A 208 15.06 23.43 4.14
N GLU A 209 15.46 22.28 3.57
CA GLU A 209 14.94 20.97 3.97
C GLU A 209 15.36 20.58 5.40
N ALA A 210 16.55 21.03 5.83
CA ALA A 210 16.99 20.89 7.22
C ALA A 210 16.09 21.69 8.18
N ARG A 211 15.71 22.92 7.82
CA ARG A 211 14.78 23.74 8.60
C ARG A 211 13.40 23.10 8.68
N ASP A 212 12.87 22.62 7.56
CA ASP A 212 11.56 21.96 7.52
C ASP A 212 11.54 20.71 8.42
N SER A 213 12.58 19.88 8.33
CA SER A 213 12.70 18.67 9.16
C SER A 213 12.85 18.99 10.66
N ALA A 214 13.58 20.06 11.01
CA ALA A 214 13.70 20.52 12.40
C ALA A 214 12.38 21.10 12.93
N ASN A 215 11.64 21.83 12.11
CA ASN A 215 10.31 22.33 12.45
C ASN A 215 9.31 21.19 12.69
N ASP A 216 9.39 20.11 11.91
CA ASP A 216 8.57 18.92 12.15
C ASP A 216 8.87 18.27 13.51
N ALA A 217 10.13 18.25 13.94
CA ALA A 217 10.50 17.82 15.28
C ALA A 217 9.93 18.75 16.37
N LEU A 218 10.01 20.08 16.19
CA LEU A 218 9.48 21.07 17.14
C LEU A 218 7.94 21.09 17.22
N ARG A 219 7.24 20.73 16.15
CA ARG A 219 5.78 20.59 16.18
C ARG A 219 5.34 19.45 17.08
N LEU A 220 6.13 18.38 17.11
CA LEU A 220 5.88 17.22 17.94
C LEU A 220 6.34 17.48 19.39
N ASP A 221 7.56 17.97 19.55
CA ASP A 221 8.15 18.32 20.84
C ASP A 221 8.65 19.78 20.83
N PRO A 222 7.79 20.76 21.22
CA PRO A 222 8.11 22.18 21.16
C PRO A 222 9.29 22.61 22.04
N LYS A 223 9.71 21.77 23.00
CA LYS A 223 10.82 22.07 23.91
C LYS A 223 12.11 21.34 23.52
N ASN A 224 12.17 20.77 22.31
CA ASN A 224 13.30 20.00 21.85
C ASN A 224 14.50 20.88 21.49
N ALA A 225 15.42 21.08 22.44
CA ALA A 225 16.60 21.92 22.27
C ALA A 225 17.48 21.51 21.07
N ALA A 226 17.54 20.22 20.72
CA ALA A 226 18.31 19.76 19.56
C ALA A 226 17.70 20.26 18.24
N ALA A 227 16.36 20.24 18.12
CA ALA A 227 15.67 20.74 16.95
C ALA A 227 15.82 22.26 16.80
N GLU A 228 15.72 23.01 17.91
CA GLU A 228 15.95 24.47 17.90
C GLU A 228 17.35 24.83 17.43
N ASN A 229 18.37 24.11 17.91
CA ASN A 229 19.76 24.32 17.50
C ASN A 229 19.97 24.05 16.00
N ILE A 230 19.44 22.94 15.48
CA ILE A 230 19.54 22.61 14.05
C ILE A 230 18.80 23.66 13.21
N LEU A 231 17.62 24.11 13.64
CA LEU A 231 16.85 25.13 12.95
C LEU A 231 17.62 26.46 12.86
N LEU A 232 18.25 26.88 13.96
CA LEU A 232 19.06 28.10 14.02
C LEU A 232 20.30 27.98 13.11
N GLU A 233 21.01 26.86 13.17
CA GLU A 233 22.19 26.59 12.35
C GLU A 233 21.85 26.56 10.86
N ALA A 234 20.81 25.81 10.47
CA ALA A 234 20.33 25.75 9.09
C ALA A 234 19.86 27.12 8.58
N SER A 235 19.20 27.93 9.41
CA SER A 235 18.78 29.30 9.02
C SER A 235 19.97 30.24 8.80
N ARG A 236 21.02 30.13 9.61
CA ARG A 236 22.28 30.90 9.43
C ARG A 236 22.99 30.47 8.16
N ALA A 237 23.10 29.16 7.92
CA ALA A 237 23.75 28.61 6.74
C ALA A 237 23.00 28.95 5.45
N ALA A 238 21.66 28.84 5.43
CA ALA A 238 20.82 29.27 4.30
C ALA A 238 21.02 30.75 3.96
N SER A 239 21.05 31.62 4.98
CA SER A 239 21.28 33.06 4.79
C SER A 239 22.67 33.34 4.23
N SER A 240 23.69 32.65 4.73
CA SER A 240 25.07 32.75 4.24
C SER A 240 25.18 32.29 2.78
N ALA A 241 24.61 31.13 2.44
CA ALA A 241 24.58 30.60 1.09
C ALA A 241 23.83 31.52 0.12
N LYS A 242 22.70 32.10 0.55
CA LYS A 242 21.94 33.08 -0.26
C LYS A 242 22.75 34.36 -0.52
N ARG A 243 23.49 34.86 0.48
CA ARG A 243 24.38 36.02 0.30
C ARG A 243 25.51 35.72 -0.69
N LYS A 244 26.16 34.55 -0.55
CA LYS A 244 27.18 34.10 -1.51
C LYS A 244 26.63 34.03 -2.94
N ARG A 245 25.41 33.52 -3.13
CA ARG A 245 24.77 33.46 -4.46
C ARG A 245 24.42 34.82 -5.05
N LEU A 246 24.23 35.84 -4.22
CA LEU A 246 23.87 37.19 -4.63
C LEU A 246 25.09 38.12 -4.72
N ASP A 247 26.31 37.59 -4.55
CA ASP A 247 27.56 38.36 -4.45
C ASP A 247 27.48 39.53 -3.46
N ILE A 248 26.63 39.40 -2.43
CA ILE A 248 26.51 40.43 -1.39
C ILE A 248 27.74 40.28 -0.49
N PRO A 249 28.60 41.32 -0.37
CA PRO A 249 29.79 41.25 0.48
C PRO A 249 29.40 40.90 1.91
N ASN A 250 30.27 40.13 2.60
CA ASN A 250 30.06 39.81 4.00
C ASN A 250 29.81 41.12 4.78
N PRO A 251 28.79 41.21 5.66
CA PRO A 251 28.53 42.42 6.42
C PRO A 251 29.75 42.95 7.18
N ALA A 252 30.67 42.08 7.63
CA ALA A 252 31.94 42.50 8.22
C ALA A 252 32.82 43.29 7.23
N VAL A 253 32.86 42.83 5.96
CA VAL A 253 33.52 43.54 4.86
C VAL A 253 32.77 44.83 4.56
N MET A 254 31.43 44.83 4.47
CA MET A 254 30.68 46.08 4.28
C MET A 254 30.93 47.10 5.40
N THR A 255 31.02 46.67 6.67
CA THR A 255 31.34 47.58 7.77
C THR A 255 32.79 48.07 7.73
N ALA A 256 33.74 47.23 7.33
CA ALA A 256 35.14 47.64 7.15
C ALA A 256 35.27 48.62 5.98
N THR A 257 34.62 48.35 4.84
CA THR A 257 34.57 49.25 3.69
C THR A 257 33.85 50.55 4.04
N LEU A 258 32.78 50.52 4.83
CA LEU A 258 32.10 51.73 5.32
C LEU A 258 32.95 52.52 6.32
N ALA A 259 33.77 51.85 7.14
CA ALA A 259 34.71 52.52 8.04
C ALA A 259 35.87 53.16 7.23
N GLU A 260 36.41 52.45 6.25
CA GLU A 260 37.46 52.94 5.36
C GLU A 260 36.96 54.10 4.47
N LEU A 261 35.72 54.02 3.98
CA LEU A 261 35.04 55.11 3.25
C LEU A 261 34.79 56.34 4.13
N ARG A 262 34.62 56.17 5.45
CA ARG A 262 34.53 57.29 6.40
C ARG A 262 35.88 57.94 6.67
N GLU A 263 36.97 57.19 6.62
CA GLU A 263 38.32 57.71 6.86
C GLU A 263 38.94 58.37 5.62
N LYS A 264 38.57 57.97 4.39
CA LYS A 264 39.11 58.53 3.14
C LYS A 264 38.01 58.84 2.10
N PRO A 265 37.18 59.88 2.33
CA PRO A 265 36.08 60.21 1.42
C PRO A 265 36.55 60.71 0.04
N GLU A 266 37.78 61.23 -0.06
CA GLU A 266 38.27 61.91 -1.28
C GLU A 266 38.92 60.96 -2.31
N SER A 267 39.33 59.74 -1.92
CA SER A 267 40.14 58.87 -2.80
C SER A 267 39.34 57.96 -3.75
N LEU A 268 38.02 58.09 -3.81
CA LEU A 268 37.14 57.22 -4.61
C LEU A 268 36.14 57.97 -5.49
N LEU A 269 36.27 59.30 -5.65
CA LEU A 269 35.62 59.96 -6.78
C LEU A 269 36.36 59.54 -8.06
N PRO A 270 35.75 58.75 -8.97
CA PRO A 270 36.43 58.45 -10.22
C PRO A 270 36.58 59.75 -11.01
N ASP A 271 37.79 60.05 -11.50
CA ASP A 271 38.08 61.15 -12.44
C ASP A 271 37.34 61.03 -13.79
N ARG A 272 36.38 60.11 -13.92
CA ARG A 272 35.52 60.00 -15.09
C ARG A 272 34.22 60.77 -14.85
N PRO A 273 33.88 61.74 -15.70
CA PRO A 273 32.57 62.38 -15.64
C PRO A 273 31.49 61.30 -15.78
N LEU A 274 30.55 61.27 -14.82
CA LEU A 274 29.35 60.45 -14.89
C LEU A 274 28.61 60.77 -16.18
N ASN A 275 28.74 59.89 -17.18
CA ASN A 275 27.97 59.99 -18.41
C ASN A 275 26.51 59.60 -18.10
N TYR A 276 25.70 60.60 -17.77
CA TYR A 276 24.28 60.42 -17.42
C TYR A 276 23.48 59.68 -18.50
N ALA A 277 23.92 59.70 -19.77
CA ALA A 277 23.27 59.01 -20.87
C ALA A 277 23.30 57.47 -20.74
N ASP A 278 24.39 56.90 -20.20
CA ASP A 278 24.51 55.44 -20.06
C ASP A 278 23.61 54.91 -18.92
N ASN A 279 23.44 55.71 -17.87
CA ASN A 279 22.55 55.38 -16.75
C ASN A 279 21.08 55.43 -17.15
N GLU A 280 20.67 56.38 -17.99
CA GLU A 280 19.29 56.44 -18.52
C GLU A 280 18.98 55.21 -19.38
N THR A 281 19.97 54.71 -20.12
CA THR A 281 19.85 53.51 -20.96
C THR A 281 19.72 52.25 -20.10
N LEU A 282 20.49 52.15 -19.01
CA LEU A 282 20.39 51.05 -18.04
C LEU A 282 19.08 51.08 -17.26
N LEU A 283 18.59 52.27 -16.88
CA LEU A 283 17.28 52.44 -16.25
C LEU A 283 16.15 52.02 -17.18
N LYS A 284 16.18 52.45 -18.46
CA LYS A 284 15.20 52.03 -19.47
C LYS A 284 15.23 50.52 -19.70
N LYS A 285 16.41 49.89 -19.66
CA LYS A 285 16.55 48.41 -19.77
C LYS A 285 15.99 47.69 -18.54
N ALA A 286 16.19 48.23 -17.35
CA ALA A 286 15.65 47.70 -16.10
C ALA A 286 14.12 47.86 -16.02
N GLU A 287 13.59 49.01 -16.46
CA GLU A 287 12.15 49.26 -16.57
C GLU A 287 11.48 48.39 -17.64
N ALA A 288 12.15 48.14 -18.77
CA ALA A 288 11.67 47.21 -19.79
C ALA A 288 11.59 45.76 -19.27
N ARG A 289 12.59 45.30 -18.51
CA ARG A 289 12.53 44.01 -17.81
C ARG A 289 11.40 43.97 -16.78
N ARG A 290 11.24 45.04 -16.01
CA ARG A 290 10.16 45.14 -15.01
C ARG A 290 8.76 45.14 -15.64
N ARG A 291 8.59 45.76 -16.81
CA ARG A 291 7.32 45.72 -17.58
C ARG A 291 7.05 44.33 -18.18
N SER A 292 8.08 43.65 -18.68
CA SER A 292 7.99 42.25 -19.16
C SER A 292 7.58 41.28 -18.05
N ASP A 293 8.11 41.46 -16.84
CA ASP A 293 7.78 40.61 -15.71
C ASP A 293 6.36 40.90 -15.16
N LEU A 294 5.88 42.15 -15.27
CA LEU A 294 4.53 42.56 -14.86
C LEU A 294 3.44 42.21 -15.88
N SER A 295 3.74 42.14 -17.19
CA SER A 295 2.76 41.74 -18.22
C SER A 295 2.36 40.26 -18.13
N ASN A 296 3.16 39.42 -17.46
CA ASN A 296 2.82 38.02 -17.20
C ASN A 296 1.88 37.83 -15.98
N TYR A 297 1.51 38.89 -15.27
CA TYR A 297 0.76 38.76 -14.00
C TYR A 297 -0.55 39.55 -13.88
N VAL A 298 -1.03 40.22 -14.93
CA VAL A 298 -2.27 41.01 -14.83
C VAL A 298 -3.16 40.83 -16.05
N TRP A 299 -4.03 39.82 -16.02
CA TRP A 299 -5.31 39.87 -16.73
C TRP A 299 -6.36 39.04 -15.98
N TRP A 300 -7.00 39.62 -14.97
CA TRP A 300 -8.39 39.34 -14.55
C TRP A 300 -8.83 40.50 -13.65
N GLY A 301 -9.72 41.35 -14.16
CA GLY A 301 -10.29 42.45 -13.38
C GLY A 301 -11.15 43.40 -14.20
N GLY A 302 -12.46 43.11 -14.29
CA GLY A 302 -13.48 44.14 -14.44
C GLY A 302 -14.51 43.94 -15.55
N ARG A 303 -15.75 43.63 -15.18
CA ARG A 303 -16.88 44.58 -15.33
C ARG A 303 -18.10 44.14 -14.53
N GLU A 304 -18.44 44.92 -13.52
CA GLU A 304 -19.74 44.92 -12.86
C GLU A 304 -20.78 45.60 -13.77
N GLY A 305 -21.99 45.05 -13.77
CA GLY A 305 -23.19 45.64 -14.36
C GLY A 305 -24.39 45.28 -13.48
N SER A 306 -24.97 46.32 -12.89
CA SER A 306 -26.06 46.36 -11.89
C SER A 306 -27.39 45.75 -12.35
N GLY A 307 -28.15 45.16 -11.41
CA GLY A 307 -29.59 44.95 -11.59
C GLY A 307 -30.29 44.09 -10.53
N SER A 308 -30.92 44.76 -9.56
CA SER A 308 -32.19 44.39 -8.90
C SER A 308 -32.21 43.32 -7.79
N TYR A 309 -32.76 43.75 -6.65
CA TYR A 309 -32.87 43.08 -5.35
C TYR A 309 -34.36 42.97 -4.99
N VAL A 310 -34.88 41.80 -4.59
CA VAL A 310 -36.09 41.58 -3.73
C VAL A 310 -35.92 40.21 -3.02
N PRO A 311 -36.37 40.03 -1.74
CA PRO A 311 -35.72 39.14 -0.77
C PRO A 311 -36.52 37.86 -0.36
N GLU A 312 -35.94 37.11 0.60
CA GLU A 312 -36.42 35.92 1.34
C GLU A 312 -36.06 34.54 0.72
N ALA A 313 -35.47 33.55 1.41
CA ALA A 313 -35.49 33.20 2.82
C ALA A 313 -34.13 32.66 3.36
N ALA A 314 -34.01 32.70 4.69
CA ALA A 314 -32.79 32.64 5.49
C ALA A 314 -32.01 31.32 5.45
N GLY A 315 -30.67 31.43 5.34
CA GLY A 315 -29.75 30.36 5.67
C GLY A 315 -28.31 30.54 5.15
N SER A 316 -27.56 31.55 5.62
CA SER A 316 -26.09 31.48 5.88
C SER A 316 -25.47 32.88 6.03
N THR A 317 -25.41 33.38 7.25
CA THR A 317 -24.76 34.66 7.58
C THR A 317 -23.31 34.43 8.03
N THR A 318 -22.49 33.82 7.18
CA THR A 318 -21.04 33.62 7.49
C THR A 318 -20.10 33.96 6.34
N TYR A 319 -20.59 34.25 5.13
CA TYR A 319 -19.72 34.42 3.95
C TYR A 319 -19.55 35.86 3.43
N MET A 320 -20.21 36.87 4.01
CA MET A 320 -20.30 38.20 3.40
C MET A 320 -19.46 39.31 4.06
N VAL A 321 -18.33 38.97 4.70
CA VAL A 321 -17.39 39.98 5.27
C VAL A 321 -16.01 39.98 4.60
N PHE A 322 -15.73 39.09 3.64
CA PHE A 322 -14.36 38.89 3.13
C PHE A 322 -14.01 39.55 1.78
N SER A 323 -14.88 40.33 1.15
CA SER A 323 -14.67 40.76 -0.25
C SER A 323 -14.21 42.22 -0.48
N SER A 324 -13.77 42.99 0.52
CA SER A 324 -13.47 44.42 0.31
C SER A 324 -12.10 44.93 0.78
N ILE A 325 -11.09 44.09 1.00
CA ILE A 325 -9.72 44.56 1.32
C ILE A 325 -8.64 43.71 0.61
N ASN A 326 -7.77 44.37 -0.16
CA ASN A 326 -6.69 43.82 -1.01
C ASN A 326 -5.52 43.14 -0.26
N ILE A 327 -5.72 42.66 0.98
CA ILE A 327 -4.66 42.08 1.84
C ILE A 327 -4.78 40.54 1.95
N LEU A 328 -5.82 39.91 1.37
CA LEU A 328 -6.14 38.50 1.61
C LEU A 328 -5.57 37.48 0.61
N LEU A 329 -4.89 37.86 -0.46
CA LEU A 329 -4.28 36.89 -1.39
C LEU A 329 -3.26 35.94 -0.72
N PRO A 330 -2.35 36.43 0.15
CA PRO A 330 -1.46 35.55 0.93
C PRO A 330 -2.20 34.69 1.94
N ALA A 331 -3.30 35.19 2.53
CA ALA A 331 -4.12 34.47 3.49
C ALA A 331 -4.98 33.38 2.81
N GLN A 332 -5.51 33.62 1.61
CA GLN A 332 -6.17 32.60 0.80
C GLN A 332 -5.18 31.52 0.34
N TRP A 333 -3.96 31.91 -0.02
CA TRP A 333 -2.91 30.95 -0.35
C TRP A 333 -2.49 30.13 0.89
N ALA A 334 -2.38 30.77 2.06
CA ALA A 334 -2.10 30.11 3.33
C ALA A 334 -3.25 29.20 3.78
N ILE A 335 -4.52 29.62 3.66
CA ILE A 335 -5.70 28.80 3.99
C ILE A 335 -5.81 27.61 3.04
N ARG A 336 -5.50 27.79 1.75
CA ARG A 336 -5.46 26.68 0.77
C ARG A 336 -4.33 25.71 1.11
N LYS A 337 -3.16 26.23 1.51
CA LYS A 337 -2.02 25.43 1.97
C LYS A 337 -2.33 24.70 3.28
N ILE A 338 -2.98 25.35 4.24
CA ILE A 338 -3.42 24.81 5.54
C ILE A 338 -4.49 23.73 5.31
N ALA A 339 -5.49 23.96 4.46
CA ALA A 339 -6.49 22.95 4.11
C ALA A 339 -5.86 21.72 3.44
N THR A 340 -4.83 21.89 2.61
CA THR A 340 -4.06 20.77 2.03
C THR A 340 -3.04 20.12 2.98
N THR A 341 -2.63 20.80 4.06
CA THR A 341 -1.69 20.23 5.06
C THR A 341 -2.39 19.65 6.29
N TRP A 342 -3.62 20.04 6.59
CA TRP A 342 -4.39 19.60 7.75
C TRP A 342 -5.49 18.59 7.40
N GLY A 343 -5.95 18.55 6.16
CA GLY A 343 -6.67 17.39 5.65
C GLY A 343 -5.67 16.26 5.43
N HIS A 344 -5.94 15.06 5.93
CA HIS A 344 -5.29 13.87 5.38
C HIS A 344 -5.35 13.99 3.85
N PRO A 345 -4.23 13.77 3.11
CA PRO A 345 -4.29 13.80 1.66
C PRO A 345 -5.40 12.83 1.26
N ILE A 346 -6.50 13.38 0.74
CA ILE A 346 -7.61 12.56 0.25
C ILE A 346 -6.95 11.66 -0.79
N SER A 347 -6.98 10.36 -0.56
CA SER A 347 -6.40 9.43 -1.53
C SER A 347 -7.02 9.71 -2.89
N ASP A 348 -6.23 9.59 -3.95
CA ASP A 348 -6.72 9.81 -5.31
C ASP A 348 -7.97 8.93 -5.59
N ASP A 349 -8.05 7.75 -4.94
CA ASP A 349 -9.24 6.89 -4.90
C ASP A 349 -10.45 7.54 -4.22
N ALA A 350 -10.29 8.08 -3.00
CA ALA A 350 -11.39 8.71 -2.28
C ALA A 350 -11.88 9.98 -3.00
N TRP A 351 -10.97 10.73 -3.63
CA TRP A 351 -11.32 11.87 -4.46
C TRP A 351 -12.10 11.44 -5.72
N ARG A 352 -11.63 10.39 -6.42
CA ARG A 352 -12.36 9.82 -7.57
C ARG A 352 -13.75 9.38 -7.18
N GLU A 353 -13.90 8.63 -6.09
CA GLU A 353 -15.20 8.13 -5.65
C GLU A 353 -16.17 9.28 -5.32
N ALA A 354 -15.69 10.31 -4.62
CA ALA A 354 -16.48 11.50 -4.31
C ALA A 354 -16.88 12.27 -5.59
N ALA A 355 -15.96 12.42 -6.54
CA ALA A 355 -16.23 13.09 -7.81
C ALA A 355 -17.23 12.31 -8.67
N VAL A 356 -17.10 10.99 -8.77
CA VAL A 356 -18.07 10.11 -9.47
C VAL A 356 -19.44 10.20 -8.79
N ARG A 357 -19.49 10.18 -7.46
CA ARG A 357 -20.75 10.31 -6.70
C ARG A 357 -21.41 11.65 -6.95
N HIS A 358 -20.63 12.74 -6.97
CA HIS A 358 -21.14 14.08 -7.27
C HIS A 358 -21.71 14.15 -8.69
N LEU A 359 -20.99 13.66 -9.70
CA LEU A 359 -21.47 13.64 -11.09
C LEU A 359 -22.72 12.78 -11.27
N ARG A 360 -22.84 11.66 -10.54
CA ARG A 360 -24.06 10.84 -10.53
C ARG A 360 -25.24 11.55 -9.88
N ALA A 361 -25.01 12.34 -8.83
CA ALA A 361 -26.08 13.06 -8.14
C ALA A 361 -26.58 14.28 -8.94
N THR A 362 -25.74 14.88 -9.78
CA THR A 362 -26.10 16.05 -10.60
C THR A 362 -26.58 15.70 -12.01
N ALA A 363 -26.30 14.48 -12.49
CA ALA A 363 -26.84 14.01 -13.76
C ALA A 363 -28.36 13.77 -13.61
N PRO A 364 -29.20 14.34 -14.49
CA PRO A 364 -30.64 14.08 -14.46
C PRO A 364 -30.88 12.59 -14.69
N CYS A 365 -31.37 11.90 -13.67
CA CYS A 365 -31.66 10.48 -13.72
C CYS A 365 -32.75 10.25 -14.77
N VAL A 366 -32.42 9.62 -15.90
CA VAL A 366 -33.47 9.02 -16.74
C VAL A 366 -34.06 7.86 -15.94
N PRO A 367 -35.38 7.82 -15.65
CA PRO A 367 -35.95 6.97 -14.59
C PRO A 367 -35.86 5.43 -14.74
N ASN A 368 -35.06 4.87 -15.65
CA ASN A 368 -35.02 3.42 -15.92
C ASN A 368 -33.61 2.79 -16.00
N CYS A 369 -32.56 3.47 -15.54
CA CYS A 369 -31.20 2.91 -15.56
C CYS A 369 -30.92 2.02 -14.33
N ALA A 370 -31.50 0.82 -14.31
CA ALA A 370 -31.09 -0.22 -13.38
C ALA A 370 -29.82 -0.94 -13.90
N ALA A 371 -28.74 -0.80 -13.12
CA ALA A 371 -27.58 -1.69 -12.99
C ALA A 371 -26.42 -1.68 -14.03
N THR A 372 -25.23 -1.41 -13.46
CA THR A 372 -23.87 -1.90 -13.75
C THR A 372 -23.00 -1.25 -14.82
N THR A 373 -23.53 -0.52 -15.81
CA THR A 373 -22.65 0.23 -16.73
C THR A 373 -23.30 1.55 -17.10
N LEU A 374 -23.03 2.58 -16.28
CA LEU A 374 -23.49 3.94 -16.58
C LEU A 374 -22.71 4.49 -17.77
N THR A 375 -23.28 4.37 -18.96
CA THR A 375 -22.87 5.15 -20.12
C THR A 375 -23.40 6.58 -19.95
N PHE A 376 -22.55 7.49 -19.46
CA PHE A 376 -22.83 8.91 -19.51
C PHE A 376 -22.85 9.35 -20.98
N THR A 377 -24.00 9.80 -21.47
CA THR A 377 -24.07 10.45 -22.78
C THR A 377 -23.61 11.90 -22.64
N ALA A 378 -23.05 12.46 -23.71
CA ALA A 378 -22.67 13.87 -23.83
C ALA A 378 -23.69 14.85 -23.24
N ASP A 379 -24.97 14.54 -23.45
CA ASP A 379 -26.10 15.40 -23.08
C ASP A 379 -26.46 15.32 -21.59
N SER A 380 -25.93 14.32 -20.86
CA SER A 380 -26.26 14.08 -19.46
C SER A 380 -25.45 14.91 -18.45
N ILE A 381 -24.45 15.67 -18.91
CA ILE A 381 -23.62 16.54 -18.04
C ILE A 381 -23.95 18.02 -18.32
N PRO A 382 -24.91 18.61 -17.57
CA PRO A 382 -25.51 19.89 -17.93
C PRO A 382 -24.64 21.10 -17.62
N SER A 383 -23.72 21.02 -16.64
CA SER A 383 -22.96 22.18 -16.16
C SER A 383 -21.50 22.18 -16.63
N ALA A 384 -20.95 23.38 -16.89
CA ALA A 384 -19.53 23.56 -17.20
C ALA A 384 -18.62 23.01 -16.08
N SER A 385 -19.01 23.18 -14.82
CA SER A 385 -18.29 22.64 -13.66
C SER A 385 -18.27 21.11 -13.64
N SER A 386 -19.37 20.46 -14.02
CA SER A 386 -19.43 18.99 -14.11
C SER A 386 -18.57 18.45 -15.27
N ARG A 387 -18.48 19.17 -16.40
CA ARG A 387 -17.55 18.83 -17.49
C ARG A 387 -16.09 18.96 -17.06
N GLU A 388 -15.75 20.04 -16.35
CA GLU A 388 -14.39 20.21 -15.82
C GLU A 388 -14.03 19.08 -14.83
N LEU A 389 -14.95 18.70 -13.95
CA LEU A 389 -14.76 17.59 -13.02
C LEU A 389 -14.57 16.26 -13.76
N ALA A 390 -15.34 16.00 -14.82
CA ALA A 390 -15.19 14.82 -15.66
C ALA A 390 -13.83 14.78 -16.40
N LEU A 391 -13.33 15.92 -16.89
CA LEU A 391 -11.96 16.01 -17.46
C LEU A 391 -10.87 15.71 -16.41
N ARG A 392 -11.04 16.19 -15.18
CA ARG A 392 -10.11 15.88 -14.09
C ARG A 392 -10.15 14.39 -13.74
N LEU A 393 -11.34 13.79 -13.71
CA LEU A 393 -11.48 12.34 -13.53
C LEU A 393 -10.76 11.60 -14.65
N SER A 394 -10.99 11.96 -15.92
CA SER A 394 -10.30 11.36 -17.07
C SER A 394 -8.78 11.36 -16.89
N THR A 395 -8.20 12.52 -16.59
CA THR A 395 -6.75 12.68 -16.35
C THR A 395 -6.26 11.82 -15.17
N SER A 396 -7.05 11.70 -14.10
CA SER A 396 -6.71 10.88 -12.93
C SER A 396 -6.76 9.38 -13.27
N TYR A 397 -7.78 8.91 -13.99
CA TYR A 397 -7.88 7.53 -14.48
C TYR A 397 -6.73 7.19 -15.44
N GLU A 398 -6.36 8.12 -16.35
CA GLU A 398 -5.22 7.96 -17.28
C GLU A 398 -3.90 7.74 -16.52
N LYS A 399 -3.61 8.56 -15.51
CA LYS A 399 -2.40 8.43 -14.67
C LYS A 399 -2.31 7.04 -14.00
N ASN A 400 -3.46 6.50 -13.58
CA ASN A 400 -3.55 5.20 -12.92
C ASN A 400 -3.69 4.00 -13.89
N ALA A 401 -3.54 4.19 -15.21
CA ALA A 401 -3.73 3.16 -16.25
C ALA A 401 -5.13 2.56 -16.36
N TRP A 402 -6.13 3.29 -15.93
CA TRP A 402 -7.52 2.90 -16.09
C TRP A 402 -8.06 3.57 -17.36
N PHE A 403 -7.51 3.14 -18.50
CA PHE A 403 -7.67 3.82 -19.81
C PHE A 403 -9.10 3.75 -20.35
N ASN A 404 -9.84 2.67 -20.05
CA ASN A 404 -11.24 2.55 -20.44
C ASN A 404 -12.12 3.60 -19.73
N GLU A 405 -11.89 3.75 -18.42
CA GLU A 405 -12.58 4.73 -17.58
C GLU A 405 -12.17 6.15 -17.95
N ALA A 406 -10.88 6.39 -18.23
CA ALA A 406 -10.39 7.67 -18.72
C ALA A 406 -11.13 8.07 -20.01
N ARG A 407 -11.21 7.17 -21.00
CA ARG A 407 -11.96 7.41 -22.24
C ARG A 407 -13.43 7.74 -21.98
N ALA A 408 -14.09 6.98 -21.10
CA ALA A 408 -15.49 7.21 -20.76
C ALA A 408 -15.72 8.59 -20.13
N TRP A 409 -14.86 9.00 -19.20
CA TRP A 409 -14.97 10.33 -18.56
C TRP A 409 -14.59 11.47 -19.49
N HIS A 410 -13.64 11.27 -20.41
CA HIS A 410 -13.33 12.25 -21.45
C HIS A 410 -14.53 12.47 -22.37
N TYR A 411 -15.15 11.40 -22.85
CA TYR A 411 -16.36 11.46 -23.66
C TYR A 411 -17.50 12.19 -22.92
N ALA A 412 -17.72 11.85 -21.65
CA ALA A 412 -18.72 12.49 -20.81
C ALA A 412 -18.47 14.01 -20.68
N ALA A 413 -17.20 14.42 -20.63
CA ALA A 413 -16.83 15.82 -20.48
C ALA A 413 -16.92 16.64 -21.76
N THR A 414 -16.49 16.09 -22.90
CA THR A 414 -16.44 16.80 -24.19
C THR A 414 -17.74 16.66 -24.98
N GLY A 415 -18.50 15.61 -24.69
CA GLY A 415 -19.68 15.21 -25.43
C GLY A 415 -19.39 14.71 -26.84
N LYS A 416 -18.13 14.42 -27.17
CA LYS A 416 -17.71 13.96 -28.50
C LYS A 416 -16.76 12.80 -28.35
N ASP A 417 -16.94 11.77 -29.17
CA ASP A 417 -15.94 10.71 -29.29
C ASP A 417 -14.73 11.33 -30.01
N ASP A 418 -13.64 11.50 -29.27
CA ASP A 418 -12.39 12.02 -29.81
C ASP A 418 -11.50 10.82 -30.19
N PRO A 419 -11.45 10.46 -31.49
CA PRO A 419 -10.69 9.30 -31.93
C PRO A 419 -9.18 9.49 -31.70
N THR A 420 -8.70 10.73 -31.63
CA THR A 420 -7.28 11.01 -31.38
C THR A 420 -6.91 10.75 -29.93
N TYR A 421 -7.75 11.20 -28.97
CA TYR A 421 -7.57 10.89 -27.56
C TYR A 421 -7.73 9.39 -27.28
N ALA A 422 -8.72 8.74 -27.91
CA ALA A 422 -8.90 7.29 -27.81
C ALA A 422 -7.66 6.52 -28.31
N ALA A 423 -7.11 6.89 -29.48
CA ALA A 423 -5.90 6.27 -30.01
C ALA A 423 -4.67 6.51 -29.11
N GLN A 424 -4.57 7.67 -28.46
CA GLN A 424 -3.52 7.96 -27.48
C GLN A 424 -3.63 7.04 -26.25
N LEU A 425 -4.83 6.89 -25.69
CA LEU A 425 -5.05 6.00 -24.53
C LEU A 425 -4.81 4.53 -24.90
N ASP A 426 -5.22 4.11 -26.09
CA ASP A 426 -4.96 2.76 -26.62
C ASP A 426 -3.45 2.51 -26.78
N GLU A 427 -2.69 3.49 -27.28
CA GLU A 427 -1.22 3.39 -27.37
C GLU A 427 -0.56 3.31 -25.99
N GLN A 428 -1.02 4.10 -25.00
CA GLN A 428 -0.51 4.02 -23.63
C GLN A 428 -0.84 2.67 -22.98
N ALA A 429 -2.04 2.14 -23.20
CA ALA A 429 -2.47 0.83 -22.72
C ALA A 429 -1.63 -0.30 -23.34
N ALA A 430 -1.47 -0.28 -24.66
CA ALA A 430 -0.61 -1.20 -25.38
C ALA A 430 0.85 -1.11 -24.92
N GLY A 431 1.36 0.10 -24.64
CA GLY A 431 2.69 0.33 -24.11
C GLY A 431 2.92 -0.35 -22.76
N ARG A 432 2.01 -0.19 -21.80
CA ARG A 432 2.11 -0.87 -20.50
C ARG A 432 2.01 -2.40 -20.60
N MET A 433 1.14 -2.90 -21.49
CA MET A 433 1.07 -4.34 -21.75
C MET A 433 2.35 -4.87 -22.39
N LEU A 434 2.99 -4.08 -23.27
CA LEU A 434 4.26 -4.41 -23.88
C LEU A 434 5.36 -4.49 -22.83
N ASP A 435 5.47 -3.50 -21.94
CA ASP A 435 6.42 -3.51 -20.81
C ASP A 435 6.22 -4.76 -19.92
N SER A 436 4.96 -5.11 -19.65
CA SER A 436 4.62 -6.33 -18.89
C SER A 436 5.04 -7.61 -19.61
N ALA A 437 4.86 -7.68 -20.93
CA ALA A 437 5.30 -8.81 -21.75
C ALA A 437 6.83 -8.94 -21.75
N GLU A 438 7.55 -7.82 -21.83
CA GLU A 438 9.02 -7.79 -21.77
C GLU A 438 9.57 -8.26 -20.43
N GLY A 439 8.87 -7.98 -19.33
CA GLY A 439 9.20 -8.46 -18.00
C GLY A 439 8.90 -9.95 -17.74
N GLN A 440 8.20 -10.66 -18.64
CA GLN A 440 7.94 -12.10 -18.46
C GLN A 440 9.17 -12.93 -18.84
N GLU A 441 9.64 -13.77 -17.93
CA GLU A 441 10.71 -14.76 -18.20
C GLU A 441 10.20 -15.92 -19.09
N ASP A 442 8.94 -16.33 -18.88
CA ASP A 442 8.31 -17.41 -19.63
C ASP A 442 7.95 -16.98 -21.06
N VAL A 443 8.59 -17.60 -22.05
CA VAL A 443 8.39 -17.34 -23.48
C VAL A 443 6.95 -17.58 -23.91
N ALA A 444 6.26 -18.57 -23.34
CA ALA A 444 4.87 -18.87 -23.69
C ALA A 444 3.94 -17.73 -23.24
N LYS A 445 4.08 -17.29 -21.98
CA LYS A 445 3.33 -16.12 -21.46
C LYS A 445 3.67 -14.84 -22.20
N ARG A 446 4.94 -14.64 -22.55
CA ARG A 446 5.36 -13.49 -23.37
C ARG A 446 4.67 -13.51 -24.74
N LYS A 447 4.66 -14.66 -25.45
CA LYS A 447 3.94 -14.83 -26.73
C LYS A 447 2.43 -14.59 -26.57
N GLU A 448 1.83 -15.10 -25.50
CA GLU A 448 0.41 -14.89 -25.20
C GLU A 448 0.09 -13.40 -25.03
N LEU A 449 0.86 -12.68 -24.22
CA LEU A 449 0.67 -11.24 -23.98
C LEU A 449 0.87 -10.42 -25.26
N LEU A 450 1.92 -10.70 -26.04
CA LEU A 450 2.16 -10.03 -27.33
C LEU A 450 1.00 -10.27 -28.30
N THR A 451 0.44 -11.48 -28.33
CA THR A 451 -0.74 -11.81 -29.15
C THR A 451 -1.97 -11.02 -28.68
N LYS A 452 -2.19 -10.92 -27.35
CA LYS A 452 -3.28 -10.11 -26.78
C LYS A 452 -3.15 -8.63 -27.12
N ILE A 453 -1.94 -8.08 -27.16
CA ILE A 453 -1.70 -6.69 -27.59
C ILE A 453 -2.17 -6.50 -29.03
N LEU A 454 -1.81 -7.39 -29.95
CA LEU A 454 -2.21 -7.29 -31.36
C LEU A 454 -3.72 -7.48 -31.57
N GLN A 455 -4.37 -8.30 -30.75
CA GLN A 455 -5.82 -8.51 -30.80
C GLN A 455 -6.59 -7.28 -30.27
N ARG A 456 -6.14 -6.69 -29.16
CA ARG A 456 -6.85 -5.60 -28.48
C ARG A 456 -6.49 -4.22 -29.03
N TYR A 457 -5.25 -4.05 -29.48
CA TYR A 457 -4.69 -2.80 -29.98
C TYR A 457 -3.99 -3.10 -31.32
N PRO A 458 -4.74 -3.32 -32.41
CA PRO A 458 -4.15 -3.67 -33.70
C PRO A 458 -3.33 -2.53 -34.33
N ASN A 459 -3.57 -1.30 -33.90
CA ASN A 459 -2.95 -0.09 -34.42
C ASN A 459 -2.01 0.52 -33.37
N GLY A 460 -1.02 1.29 -33.83
CA GLY A 460 -0.10 2.03 -32.95
C GLY A 460 1.34 1.53 -33.00
N LYS A 461 2.24 2.29 -32.35
CA LYS A 461 3.68 1.98 -32.30
C LYS A 461 3.93 0.77 -31.42
N SER A 462 3.21 0.63 -30.32
CA SER A 462 3.32 -0.51 -29.40
C SER A 462 2.84 -1.81 -30.06
N ALA A 463 1.77 -1.76 -30.85
CA ALA A 463 1.31 -2.90 -31.65
C ALA A 463 2.36 -3.34 -32.69
N ALA A 464 2.94 -2.39 -33.42
CA ALA A 464 4.00 -2.68 -34.39
C ALA A 464 5.24 -3.32 -33.71
N LYS A 465 5.65 -2.81 -32.55
CA LYS A 465 6.72 -3.41 -31.73
C LYS A 465 6.35 -4.82 -31.25
N ALA A 466 5.12 -5.01 -30.78
CA ALA A 466 4.64 -6.30 -30.33
C ALA A 466 4.68 -7.33 -31.45
N LYS A 467 4.27 -6.95 -32.68
CA LYS A 467 4.37 -7.80 -33.88
C LYS A 467 5.80 -8.19 -34.19
N THR A 468 6.73 -7.24 -34.27
CA THR A 468 8.15 -7.52 -34.52
C THR A 468 8.74 -8.47 -33.47
N LYS A 469 8.38 -8.29 -32.19
CA LYS A 469 8.81 -9.18 -31.10
C LYS A 469 8.18 -10.56 -31.20
N LEU A 470 6.90 -10.64 -31.54
CA LEU A 470 6.22 -11.92 -31.75
C LEU A 470 6.84 -12.68 -32.93
N ASP A 471 7.09 -12.03 -34.06
CA ASP A 471 7.76 -12.60 -35.23
C ASP A 471 9.17 -13.09 -34.87
N LYS A 472 9.91 -12.32 -34.06
CA LYS A 472 11.21 -12.73 -33.53
C LYS A 472 11.10 -13.97 -32.65
N LEU A 473 10.15 -14.02 -31.70
CA LEU A 473 9.90 -15.17 -30.84
C LEU A 473 9.35 -16.39 -31.60
N GLN A 474 8.66 -16.18 -32.72
CA GLN A 474 8.24 -17.24 -33.63
C GLN A 474 9.44 -17.80 -34.39
N LYS A 475 10.33 -16.95 -34.90
CA LYS A 475 11.59 -17.41 -35.53
C LYS A 475 12.51 -18.13 -34.53
N GLU A 476 12.56 -17.65 -33.29
CA GLU A 476 13.38 -18.25 -32.23
C GLU A 476 12.76 -19.52 -31.65
N GLY A 477 11.42 -19.61 -31.63
CA GLY A 477 10.68 -20.62 -30.86
C GLY A 477 9.58 -21.36 -31.61
N ALA A 478 9.57 -21.38 -32.95
CA ALA A 478 8.69 -22.27 -33.73
C ALA A 478 9.12 -23.73 -33.58
N ASP A 479 10.43 -23.99 -33.46
CA ASP A 479 10.95 -25.36 -33.45
C ASP A 479 11.80 -25.71 -32.23
N THR A 480 12.01 -24.78 -31.29
CA THR A 480 12.86 -25.03 -30.13
C THR A 480 12.08 -25.38 -28.87
N LEU A 481 12.01 -26.68 -28.52
CA LEU A 481 11.66 -27.08 -27.16
C LEU A 481 12.85 -26.73 -26.25
N VAL A 482 12.65 -25.90 -25.24
CA VAL A 482 13.71 -25.51 -24.30
C VAL A 482 13.48 -26.23 -22.97
N ILE A 483 14.50 -26.95 -22.49
CA ILE A 483 14.52 -27.56 -21.15
C ILE A 483 15.58 -26.85 -20.33
N SER A 484 15.13 -26.04 -19.38
CA SER A 484 16.01 -25.22 -18.55
C SER A 484 16.98 -26.06 -17.73
N LYS A 485 18.13 -25.49 -17.39
CA LYS A 485 19.11 -26.14 -16.51
C LYS A 485 18.52 -26.55 -15.16
N LYS A 486 17.60 -25.74 -14.62
CA LYS A 486 16.88 -26.07 -13.37
C LYS A 486 16.02 -27.33 -13.54
N GLN A 487 15.30 -27.44 -14.66
CA GLN A 487 14.50 -28.63 -14.97
C GLN A 487 15.39 -29.87 -15.18
N LEU A 488 16.51 -29.72 -15.89
CA LEU A 488 17.50 -30.80 -16.06
C LEU A 488 18.03 -31.28 -14.70
N ARG A 489 18.44 -30.36 -13.81
CA ARG A 489 18.89 -30.73 -12.44
C ARG A 489 17.81 -31.45 -11.64
N SER A 490 16.54 -31.08 -11.79
CA SER A 490 15.44 -31.74 -11.07
C SER A 490 15.09 -33.14 -11.60
N CYS A 491 15.51 -33.47 -12.82
CA CYS A 491 15.25 -34.76 -13.46
C CYS A 491 16.56 -35.35 -14.00
N PRO A 492 17.41 -35.94 -13.14
CA PRO A 492 18.74 -36.37 -13.55
C PRO A 492 18.76 -37.43 -14.65
N GLU A 493 17.75 -38.29 -14.68
CA GLU A 493 17.46 -39.24 -15.76
C GLU A 493 17.31 -38.62 -17.17
N LEU A 494 16.98 -37.34 -17.26
CA LEU A 494 16.81 -36.67 -18.54
C LEU A 494 18.14 -36.26 -19.17
N TRP A 495 19.17 -36.01 -18.35
CA TRP A 495 20.49 -35.62 -18.83
C TRP A 495 21.58 -36.67 -18.60
N MET A 496 21.41 -37.59 -17.65
CA MET A 496 22.34 -38.70 -17.41
C MET A 496 21.91 -39.99 -18.12
N GLY A 497 22.89 -40.86 -18.37
CA GLY A 497 22.66 -42.22 -18.85
C GLY A 497 21.96 -42.25 -20.20
N ARG A 498 20.74 -42.77 -20.23
CA ARG A 498 19.98 -43.01 -21.46
C ARG A 498 19.17 -41.79 -21.97
N GLY A 499 19.25 -40.67 -21.25
CA GLY A 499 18.72 -39.38 -21.70
C GLY A 499 19.67 -38.69 -22.67
N LEU A 500 19.89 -37.39 -22.48
CA LEU A 500 20.74 -36.57 -23.35
C LEU A 500 22.25 -36.86 -23.25
N ASN A 501 22.66 -37.71 -22.30
CA ASN A 501 24.04 -38.07 -21.99
C ASN A 501 24.98 -36.84 -21.92
N LEU A 502 24.55 -35.85 -21.12
CA LEU A 502 25.30 -34.65 -20.82
C LEU A 502 26.30 -34.92 -19.71
N ASP A 503 27.48 -34.30 -19.79
CA ASP A 503 28.49 -34.43 -18.76
C ASP A 503 28.06 -33.68 -17.48
N ALA A 504 28.27 -34.31 -16.32
CA ALA A 504 27.94 -33.74 -15.02
C ALA A 504 28.66 -32.41 -14.75
N ALA A 505 29.82 -32.19 -15.40
CA ALA A 505 30.57 -30.94 -15.34
C ALA A 505 29.76 -29.71 -15.84
N TRP A 506 28.70 -29.91 -16.64
CA TRP A 506 27.84 -28.83 -17.14
C TRP A 506 26.87 -28.28 -16.07
N PHE A 507 26.84 -28.90 -14.89
CA PHE A 507 25.94 -28.58 -13.79
C PHE A 507 26.67 -28.24 -12.49
N ASP A 508 27.99 -28.09 -12.47
CA ASP A 508 28.78 -27.94 -11.25
C ASP A 508 28.95 -26.49 -10.76
N GLY A 509 28.50 -25.51 -11.55
CA GLY A 509 28.61 -24.08 -11.26
C GLY A 509 29.89 -23.41 -11.75
N LYS A 510 30.83 -24.16 -12.34
CA LYS A 510 32.15 -23.67 -12.74
C LYS A 510 32.20 -23.36 -14.23
N VAL A 511 32.28 -22.07 -14.56
CA VAL A 511 32.33 -21.60 -15.96
C VAL A 511 33.50 -22.21 -16.74
N GLU A 512 34.62 -22.49 -16.07
CA GLU A 512 35.81 -23.13 -16.64
C GLU A 512 35.54 -24.54 -17.21
N ASN A 513 34.56 -25.24 -16.65
CA ASN A 513 34.18 -26.60 -17.05
C ASN A 513 33.12 -26.63 -18.18
N GLY A 514 32.79 -25.46 -18.75
CA GLY A 514 31.73 -25.35 -19.75
C GLY A 514 30.34 -25.42 -19.13
N GLU A 515 30.17 -24.92 -17.89
CA GLU A 515 28.89 -24.83 -17.19
C GLU A 515 27.76 -24.39 -18.13
N MET A 516 26.63 -25.08 -18.13
CA MET A 516 25.51 -24.78 -19.02
C MET A 516 24.88 -23.41 -18.72
N GLU A 517 24.44 -22.70 -19.76
CA GLU A 517 23.61 -21.50 -19.61
C GLU A 517 22.31 -21.82 -18.85
N LYS A 518 21.70 -20.79 -18.24
CA LYS A 518 20.46 -20.94 -17.46
C LYS A 518 19.31 -21.52 -18.30
N ASP A 519 19.27 -21.16 -19.57
CA ASP A 519 18.24 -21.59 -20.53
C ASP A 519 18.32 -23.09 -20.86
N GLY A 520 19.46 -23.73 -20.59
CA GLY A 520 19.60 -25.18 -20.66
C GLY A 520 19.79 -25.72 -22.08
N VAL A 521 18.97 -26.71 -22.44
CA VAL A 521 19.05 -27.43 -23.73
C VAL A 521 17.94 -26.94 -24.65
N HIS A 522 18.29 -26.53 -25.87
CA HIS A 522 17.32 -26.14 -26.90
C HIS A 522 17.23 -27.23 -27.98
N PHE A 523 16.11 -27.93 -28.06
CA PHE A 523 15.84 -28.97 -29.06
C PHE A 523 15.24 -28.35 -30.30
N ARG A 524 15.95 -28.34 -31.43
CA ARG A 524 15.38 -28.02 -32.73
C ARG A 524 14.68 -29.25 -33.29
N LEU A 525 13.35 -29.17 -33.39
CA LEU A 525 12.56 -30.09 -34.21
C LEU A 525 12.98 -29.84 -35.66
N SER A 526 13.53 -30.87 -36.32
CA SER A 526 13.93 -30.74 -37.71
C SER A 526 12.69 -30.54 -38.58
N ASP A 527 12.74 -29.57 -39.49
CA ASP A 527 11.70 -29.33 -40.49
C ASP A 527 11.47 -30.60 -41.33
N THR A 528 10.36 -31.29 -41.03
CA THR A 528 9.55 -32.27 -41.79
C THR A 528 10.18 -33.43 -42.59
N ASN A 529 11.47 -33.45 -42.92
CA ASN A 529 12.07 -34.48 -43.78
C ASN A 529 13.19 -35.30 -43.16
N THR A 530 13.64 -34.98 -41.95
CA THR A 530 14.58 -35.82 -41.19
C THR A 530 14.03 -36.11 -39.80
N PRO A 531 13.83 -37.38 -39.42
CA PRO A 531 13.33 -37.77 -38.09
C PRO A 531 14.34 -37.49 -36.96
N ASN A 532 15.50 -36.93 -37.28
CA ASN A 532 16.53 -36.63 -36.31
C ASN A 532 16.25 -35.26 -35.70
N PHE A 533 15.92 -35.20 -34.41
CA PHE A 533 15.99 -33.94 -33.67
C PHE A 533 17.44 -33.65 -33.30
N ALA A 534 17.83 -32.38 -33.36
CA ALA A 534 19.12 -31.92 -32.87
C ALA A 534 18.88 -31.03 -31.64
N PHE A 535 19.82 -31.00 -30.72
CA PHE A 535 19.76 -30.08 -29.60
C PHE A 535 21.04 -29.26 -29.48
N THR A 536 20.88 -27.98 -29.17
CA THR A 536 21.97 -27.03 -28.95
C THR A 536 22.14 -26.78 -27.47
N LEU A 537 23.38 -26.90 -27.01
CA LEU A 537 23.85 -26.55 -25.68
C LEU A 537 24.65 -25.26 -25.79
N ARG A 538 24.36 -24.27 -24.96
CA ARG A 538 25.21 -23.08 -24.83
C ARG A 538 25.88 -23.07 -23.47
N SER A 539 27.18 -22.81 -23.45
CA SER A 539 27.93 -22.55 -22.23
C SER A 539 27.50 -21.23 -21.59
N ALA A 540 27.56 -21.12 -20.27
CA ALA A 540 27.26 -19.93 -19.49
C ALA A 540 28.18 -18.74 -19.83
N SER A 541 29.37 -19.00 -20.38
CA SER A 541 30.25 -17.96 -20.92
C SER A 541 29.78 -17.39 -22.26
N GLY A 542 28.83 -18.06 -22.93
CA GLY A 542 28.41 -17.78 -24.30
C GLY A 542 29.47 -18.13 -25.37
N SER A 543 30.67 -18.56 -24.97
CA SER A 543 31.80 -18.79 -25.89
C SER A 543 31.73 -20.13 -26.63
N GLN A 544 30.90 -21.07 -26.17
CA GLN A 544 30.74 -22.38 -26.78
C GLN A 544 29.25 -22.68 -27.01
N GLU A 545 28.91 -22.95 -28.26
CA GLU A 545 27.63 -23.50 -28.67
C GLU A 545 27.90 -24.88 -29.31
N GLN A 546 27.41 -25.95 -28.69
CA GLN A 546 27.52 -27.32 -29.19
C GLN A 546 26.17 -27.80 -29.69
N THR A 547 26.07 -28.10 -30.98
CA THR A 547 24.91 -28.81 -31.54
C THR A 547 25.20 -30.30 -31.50
N ARG A 548 24.37 -31.07 -30.79
CA ARG A 548 24.44 -32.53 -30.77
C ARG A 548 23.24 -33.12 -31.49
N THR A 549 23.51 -34.10 -32.34
CA THR A 549 22.49 -34.95 -32.93
C THR A 549 22.65 -36.33 -32.29
N PRO A 550 21.66 -36.83 -31.53
CA PRO A 550 21.75 -38.17 -30.96
C PRO A 550 21.94 -39.21 -32.08
N ASN A 551 22.69 -40.26 -31.78
CA ASN A 551 22.82 -41.39 -32.70
C ASN A 551 21.41 -41.95 -33.01
N PRO A 552 21.09 -42.34 -34.26
CA PRO A 552 19.82 -42.99 -34.59
C PRO A 552 19.37 -44.11 -33.63
N GLN A 553 20.31 -44.81 -32.98
CA GLN A 553 20.00 -45.83 -31.97
C GLN A 553 19.53 -45.26 -30.62
N GLU A 554 19.98 -44.06 -30.24
CA GLU A 554 19.66 -43.39 -28.99
C GLU A 554 18.36 -42.58 -29.08
N GLN A 555 18.01 -42.10 -30.27
CA GLN A 555 16.85 -41.21 -30.49
C GLN A 555 15.54 -41.73 -29.89
N PRO A 556 15.12 -42.99 -30.10
CA PRO A 556 13.84 -43.47 -29.56
C PRO A 556 13.80 -43.44 -28.04
N GLU A 557 14.95 -43.60 -27.39
CA GLU A 557 15.05 -43.59 -25.93
C GLU A 557 15.04 -42.18 -25.35
N VAL A 558 15.74 -41.25 -26.01
CA VAL A 558 15.70 -39.82 -25.66
C VAL A 558 14.29 -39.27 -25.85
N GLU A 559 13.61 -39.61 -26.96
CA GLU A 559 12.21 -39.21 -27.21
C GLU A 559 11.26 -39.72 -26.13
N ARG A 560 11.37 -41.01 -25.76
CA ARG A 560 10.56 -41.59 -24.67
C ARG A 560 10.81 -40.88 -23.34
N THR A 561 12.06 -40.56 -23.04
CA THR A 561 12.45 -39.86 -21.80
C THR A 561 11.88 -38.45 -21.77
N ILE A 562 11.99 -37.70 -22.86
CA ILE A 562 11.41 -36.35 -22.98
C ILE A 562 9.88 -36.42 -22.91
N ALA A 563 9.25 -37.38 -23.58
CA ALA A 563 7.79 -37.54 -23.57
C ALA A 563 7.26 -37.96 -22.18
N ARG A 564 8.01 -38.77 -21.43
CA ARG A 564 7.70 -39.10 -20.03
C ARG A 564 7.81 -37.85 -19.16
N TRP A 565 8.93 -37.14 -19.24
CA TRP A 565 9.15 -35.90 -18.49
C TRP A 565 8.09 -34.84 -18.77
N LYS A 566 7.71 -34.62 -20.04
CA LYS A 566 6.63 -33.68 -20.40
C LYS A 566 5.32 -34.02 -19.71
N ARG A 567 4.96 -35.31 -19.64
CA ARG A 567 3.73 -35.77 -18.97
C ARG A 567 3.79 -35.54 -17.45
N GLU A 568 4.91 -35.90 -16.82
CA GLU A 568 5.11 -35.72 -15.38
C GLU A 568 5.17 -34.25 -14.98
N PHE A 569 5.88 -33.43 -15.76
CA PHE A 569 6.00 -32.00 -15.54
C PHE A 569 4.64 -31.30 -15.71
N ALA A 570 3.88 -31.63 -16.77
CA ALA A 570 2.54 -31.10 -16.96
C ALA A 570 1.57 -31.53 -15.83
N ALA A 571 1.66 -32.78 -15.36
CA ALA A 571 0.88 -33.25 -14.23
C ALA A 571 1.23 -32.50 -12.93
N ARG A 572 2.52 -32.24 -12.70
CA ARG A 572 3.01 -31.48 -11.54
C ARG A 572 2.58 -30.02 -11.59
N GLU A 573 2.75 -29.34 -12.72
CA GLU A 573 2.26 -27.96 -12.88
C GLU A 573 0.75 -27.87 -12.69
N LYS A 574 0.00 -28.83 -13.24
CA LYS A 574 -1.45 -28.91 -13.05
C LYS A 574 -1.78 -29.10 -11.56
N ALA A 575 -1.10 -30.00 -10.86
CA ALA A 575 -1.29 -30.23 -9.44
C ALA A 575 -0.95 -28.99 -8.58
N GLU A 576 0.13 -28.27 -8.90
CA GLU A 576 0.52 -27.02 -8.23
C GLU A 576 -0.49 -25.89 -8.50
N ARG A 577 -1.04 -25.79 -9.73
CA ARG A 577 -2.09 -24.81 -10.07
C ARG A 577 -3.44 -25.13 -9.43
N GLU A 578 -3.81 -26.40 -9.35
CA GLU A 578 -5.06 -26.83 -8.72
C GLU A 578 -5.00 -26.78 -7.20
N ASN A 579 -3.79 -26.88 -6.61
CA ASN A 579 -3.57 -26.80 -5.17
C ASN A 579 -2.50 -25.74 -4.80
N PRO A 580 -2.75 -24.44 -5.07
CA PRO A 580 -1.84 -23.38 -4.69
C PRO A 580 -1.81 -23.31 -3.17
N GLY A 581 -0.74 -23.80 -2.56
CA GLY A 581 -0.59 -23.87 -1.10
C GLY A 581 -0.73 -25.26 -0.50
N PHE A 582 -0.48 -26.34 -1.25
CA PHE A 582 -0.27 -27.65 -0.64
C PHE A 582 0.91 -27.60 0.35
N THR A 583 0.56 -27.41 1.62
CA THR A 583 1.48 -27.51 2.76
C THR A 583 1.69 -28.98 3.04
N LEU A 584 2.94 -29.45 2.93
CA LEU A 584 3.33 -30.76 3.44
C LEU A 584 3.05 -30.77 4.95
N PRO A 585 2.16 -31.65 5.46
CA PRO A 585 1.96 -31.76 6.89
C PRO A 585 3.24 -32.34 7.50
N VAL A 586 3.96 -31.53 8.27
CA VAL A 586 5.13 -31.94 9.05
C VAL A 586 4.72 -31.96 10.50
N GLU A 587 4.83 -33.12 11.14
CA GLU A 587 4.74 -33.26 12.58
C GLU A 587 6.14 -33.11 13.16
N ILE A 588 6.32 -32.28 14.19
CA ILE A 588 7.60 -32.18 14.89
C ILE A 588 7.45 -32.96 16.19
N GLU A 589 7.99 -34.18 16.22
CA GLU A 589 8.08 -34.97 17.45
C GLU A 589 9.32 -34.52 18.21
N GLY A 590 9.19 -34.24 19.50
CA GLY A 590 10.32 -33.77 20.27
C GLY A 590 10.11 -33.84 21.76
N SER A 591 11.20 -33.92 22.50
CA SER A 591 11.21 -33.91 23.97
C SER A 591 12.18 -32.84 24.46
N ALA A 592 11.76 -32.07 25.47
CA ALA A 592 12.64 -31.20 26.22
C ALA A 592 13.18 -31.95 27.44
N GLY A 593 14.47 -32.26 27.44
CA GLY A 593 15.17 -32.93 28.53
C GLY A 593 16.27 -32.05 29.13
N VAL A 594 16.99 -32.60 30.11
CA VAL A 594 18.10 -31.91 30.80
C VAL A 594 19.25 -31.56 29.84
N ASP A 595 19.35 -32.29 28.73
CA ASP A 595 20.32 -32.09 27.66
C ASP A 595 19.84 -31.14 26.53
N GLY A 596 18.66 -30.53 26.69
CA GLY A 596 18.08 -29.58 25.75
C GLY A 596 16.81 -30.08 25.04
N VAL A 597 16.41 -29.36 23.98
CA VAL A 597 15.23 -29.67 23.17
C VAL A 597 15.66 -30.50 21.97
N ASN A 598 15.20 -31.74 21.90
CA ASN A 598 15.29 -32.57 20.70
C ASN A 598 14.01 -32.40 19.88
N ALA A 599 14.14 -32.09 18.59
CA ALA A 599 13.04 -31.98 17.65
C ALA A 599 13.36 -32.76 16.38
N LEU A 600 12.54 -33.77 16.09
CA LEU A 600 12.60 -34.66 14.95
C LEU A 600 11.38 -34.39 14.06
N PRO A 601 11.56 -33.64 12.95
CA PRO A 601 10.49 -33.45 12.00
C PRO A 601 10.19 -34.78 11.27
N ARG A 602 8.92 -35.17 11.24
CA ARG A 602 8.38 -36.32 10.52
C ARG A 602 7.34 -35.85 9.52
N LEU A 603 7.43 -36.30 8.27
CA LEU A 603 6.38 -36.09 7.29
C LEU A 603 5.18 -36.98 7.63
N LEU A 604 4.01 -36.37 7.82
CA LEU A 604 2.77 -37.11 8.00
C LEU A 604 2.41 -37.77 6.67
N THR A 605 2.37 -39.10 6.66
CA THR A 605 1.85 -39.85 5.52
C THR A 605 0.34 -39.69 5.52
N LEU A 606 -0.17 -38.91 4.57
CA LEU A 606 -1.61 -38.83 4.34
C LEU A 606 -2.08 -40.21 3.86
N PRO A 607 -3.10 -40.80 4.49
CA PRO A 607 -3.63 -42.09 4.02
C PRO A 607 -4.20 -41.90 2.60
N ALA A 608 -4.02 -42.92 1.75
CA ALA A 608 -4.19 -42.83 0.29
C ALA A 608 -5.61 -42.43 -0.16
N ASP A 609 -6.57 -42.48 0.75
CA ASP A 609 -7.99 -42.18 0.65
C ASP A 609 -8.36 -40.75 1.11
N ALA A 610 -7.42 -39.98 1.68
CA ALA A 610 -7.64 -38.61 2.13
C ALA A 610 -7.52 -37.56 1.01
N THR A 611 -8.32 -37.69 -0.05
CA THR A 611 -8.59 -36.57 -1.00
C THR A 611 -9.58 -35.54 -0.44
N GLN A 612 -10.12 -35.74 0.77
CA GLN A 612 -10.98 -34.76 1.42
C GLN A 612 -10.17 -33.79 2.31
N ARG A 613 -10.26 -32.51 1.94
CA ARG A 613 -9.62 -31.35 2.60
C ARG A 613 -9.91 -31.33 4.10
N TYR A 614 -8.92 -31.68 4.92
CA TYR A 614 -8.89 -31.30 6.34
C TYR A 614 -7.81 -30.23 6.55
N LEU A 615 -8.25 -29.02 6.88
CA LEU A 615 -7.40 -28.00 7.47
C LEU A 615 -7.21 -28.38 8.94
N TYR A 616 -6.03 -28.89 9.29
CA TYR A 616 -5.67 -29.14 10.68
C TYR A 616 -5.49 -27.80 11.42
N GLY A 617 -6.36 -27.53 12.40
CA GLY A 617 -6.15 -26.48 13.40
C GLY A 617 -5.33 -27.02 14.59
N PRO A 618 -4.59 -26.16 15.33
CA PRO A 618 -3.75 -26.59 16.43
C PRO A 618 -4.59 -26.76 17.70
N ALA A 619 -5.17 -27.93 17.88
CA ALA A 619 -5.48 -28.51 19.19
C ALA A 619 -5.84 -29.98 18.97
N GLY A 620 -5.02 -30.87 19.51
CA GLY A 620 -5.31 -32.29 19.52
C GLY A 620 -6.66 -32.56 20.16
N ASN A 621 -7.53 -33.25 19.43
CA ASN A 621 -8.37 -34.33 19.94
C ASN A 621 -8.88 -35.12 18.75
N VAL A 622 -8.22 -36.26 18.52
CA VAL A 622 -8.78 -37.36 17.75
C VAL A 622 -9.85 -37.99 18.62
N GLN A 623 -11.11 -37.92 18.21
CA GLN A 623 -12.06 -38.98 18.55
C GLN A 623 -12.43 -39.69 17.24
N ARG A 624 -12.39 -41.03 17.32
CA ARG A 624 -12.58 -41.97 16.22
C ARG A 624 -13.91 -41.80 15.51
#